data_AF-A0A1Y6GBD2-F1
#
_entry.id   AF-A0A1Y6GBD2-F1
#
_cell.length_a   1.000
_cell.length_b   1.000
_cell.length_c   1.000
_cell.angle_alpha   90.00
_cell.angle_beta   90.00
_cell.angle_gamma   90.00
#
_symmetry.space_group_name_H-M   'P 1'
#
loop_
_entity.id
_entity.type
_entity.pdbx_description
1 polymer ?
#
loop_
_entity_poly.entity_id
_entity_poly.type
_entity_poly.pdbx_seq_one_letter_code
_entity_poly.pdbx_strand_id
1 'polypeptide(L)' 'MLDLDKTREKIIALDESDAKSIVMMTASYLEMAKSGKGDFTSDKCVDALIKLLNNIPEPDVLREMYKKKRQEN' A
#
# COMPACT_ATOMS: atom_id res chain seq x y z
N MET A 1 7.73 7.89 -10.85
CA MET A 1 6.96 6.96 -11.72
C MET A 1 6.86 5.63 -10.99
N LEU A 2 5.68 5.01 -10.99
CA LEU A 2 5.47 3.71 -10.35
C LEU A 2 6.01 2.60 -11.26
N ASP A 3 6.85 1.72 -10.71
CA ASP A 3 7.33 0.52 -11.40
C ASP A 3 6.38 -0.64 -11.08
N LEU A 4 5.45 -0.92 -11.99
CA LEU A 4 4.34 -1.84 -11.74
C LEU A 4 4.80 -3.27 -11.47
N ASP A 5 5.87 -3.72 -12.12
CA ASP A 5 6.39 -5.07 -11.92
C ASP A 5 7.00 -5.22 -10.52
N LYS A 6 7.82 -4.25 -10.10
CA LYS A 6 8.36 -4.24 -8.73
C LYS A 6 7.28 -4.07 -7.67
N THR A 7 6.31 -3.18 -7.90
CA THR A 7 5.19 -3.00 -6.97
C THR A 7 4.39 -4.30 -6.83
N ARG A 8 4.22 -5.07 -7.89
CA ARG A 8 3.55 -6.37 -7.83
C ARG A 8 4.32 -7.37 -6.96
N GLU A 9 5.64 -7.46 -7.13
CA GLU A 9 6.49 -8.34 -6.31
C GLU A 9 6.41 -7.96 -4.83
N LYS A 10 6.44 -6.67 -4.53
CA LYS A 10 6.25 -6.14 -3.16
C LYS A 10 4.91 -6.52 -2.57
N ILE A 11 3.81 -6.36 -3.32
CA ILE A 11 2.46 -6.72 -2.86
C ILE A 11 2.35 -8.23 -2.58
N ILE A 12 2.91 -9.08 -3.45
CA ILE A 12 2.90 -10.54 -3.27
C ILE A 12 3.65 -10.96 -1.99
N ALA A 13 4.67 -10.19 -1.61
CA ALA A 13 5.47 -10.47 -0.42
C ALA A 13 4.80 -10.05 0.89
N LEU A 14 3.72 -9.26 0.86
CA LEU A 14 3.02 -8.80 2.06
C LEU A 14 2.32 -9.95 2.79
N ASP A 15 2.28 -9.87 4.12
CA ASP A 15 1.38 -10.70 4.93
C ASP A 15 -0.08 -10.22 4.82
N GLU A 16 -0.99 -11.03 5.35
CA GLU A 16 -2.43 -10.76 5.28
C GLU A 16 -2.83 -9.44 5.97
N SER A 17 -2.16 -9.07 7.07
CA SER A 17 -2.47 -7.87 7.84
C SER A 17 -2.06 -6.61 7.09
N ASP A 18 -0.86 -6.60 6.52
CA ASP A 18 -0.34 -5.47 5.78
C ASP A 18 -1.10 -5.31 4.45
N ALA A 19 -1.43 -6.42 3.77
CA ALA A 19 -2.28 -6.40 2.58
C ALA A 19 -3.68 -5.81 2.89
N LYS A 20 -4.30 -6.20 4.01
CA LYS A 20 -5.58 -5.62 4.47
C LYS A 20 -5.49 -4.11 4.68
N SER A 21 -4.38 -3.63 5.27
CA SER A 21 -4.18 -2.20 5.52
C SER A 21 -4.13 -1.39 4.22
N ILE A 22 -3.40 -1.88 3.22
CA ILE A 22 -3.34 -1.25 1.88
C ILE A 22 -4.73 -1.22 1.22
N VAL A 23 -5.48 -2.32 1.30
CA VAL A 23 -6.84 -2.40 0.74
C VAL A 23 -7.78 -1.41 1.45
N MET A 24 -7.73 -1.29 2.78
CA MET A 24 -8.54 -0.33 3.52
C MET A 24 -8.21 1.11 3.12
N MET A 25 -6.93 1.48 3.04
CA MET A 25 -6.52 2.82 2.61
C MET A 25 -7.00 3.14 1.20
N THR A 26 -6.90 2.16 0.29
CA THR A 26 -7.41 2.29 -1.09
C THR A 26 -8.92 2.51 -1.10
N ALA A 27 -9.67 1.74 -0.31
CA ALA A 27 -11.11 1.89 -0.18
C ALA A 27 -11.52 3.28 0.35
N SER A 28 -10.81 3.81 1.36
CA SER A 28 -11.05 5.16 1.88
C SER A 28 -10.82 6.23 0.82
N TYR A 29 -9.75 6.14 0.02
CA TYR A 29 -9.51 7.09 -1.07
C TYR A 29 -10.58 7.01 -2.17
N LEU A 30 -11.08 5.81 -2.50
CA LEU A 30 -12.18 5.63 -3.44
C LEU A 30 -13.48 6.25 -2.91
N GLU A 31 -13.77 6.11 -1.61
CA GLU A 31 -14.94 6.73 -0.98
C GLU A 31 -14.85 8.26 -0.97
N MET A 32 -13.67 8.82 -0.70
CA MET A 32 -13.43 10.26 -0.78
C MET A 32 -13.65 10.78 -2.21
N ALA A 33 -13.13 10.08 -3.22
CA ALA A 33 -13.34 10.41 -4.62
C ALA A 33 -14.83 10.33 -5.01
N LYS A 34 -15.55 9.29 -4.56
CA LYS A 34 -16.98 9.10 -4.84
C LYS A 34 -17.88 10.12 -4.16
N SER A 35 -17.55 10.52 -2.93
CA SER A 35 -18.41 11.40 -2.11
C SER A 35 -18.28 12.89 -2.46
N GLY A 36 -17.34 13.27 -3.33
CA GLY A 36 -17.17 14.66 -3.80
C GLY A 36 -16.80 15.66 -2.70
N LYS A 37 -16.41 15.17 -1.51
CA LYS A 37 -16.00 16.02 -0.40
C LYS A 37 -14.56 16.52 -0.62
N GLY A 38 -14.44 17.80 -0.98
CA GLY A 38 -13.28 18.64 -0.73
C GLY A 38 -11.98 18.19 -1.39
N ASP A 39 -11.58 18.90 -2.44
CA ASP A 39 -10.22 19.01 -2.95
C ASP A 39 -9.53 17.73 -3.44
N PHE A 40 -10.15 16.56 -3.29
CA PHE A 40 -9.61 15.24 -3.64
C PHE A 40 -9.87 14.96 -5.11
N THR A 41 -8.99 15.50 -5.96
CA THR A 41 -9.02 15.30 -7.42
C THR A 41 -8.47 13.92 -7.80
N SER A 42 -8.71 13.51 -9.05
CA SER A 42 -8.07 12.33 -9.64
C SER A 42 -6.55 12.34 -9.43
N ASP A 43 -5.92 13.50 -9.58
CA ASP A 43 -4.47 13.66 -9.48
C ASP A 43 -3.97 13.43 -8.04
N LYS A 44 -4.69 13.97 -7.03
CA LYS A 44 -4.35 13.72 -5.63
C LYS A 44 -4.55 12.26 -5.24
N CYS A 45 -5.57 11.60 -5.80
CA CYS A 45 -5.78 10.18 -5.62
C CYS A 45 -4.61 9.37 -6.19
N VAL A 46 -4.21 9.65 -7.43
CA VAL A 46 -3.06 9.01 -8.09
C VAL A 46 -1.78 9.25 -7.30
N ASP A 47 -1.49 10.47 -6.88
CA ASP A 47 -0.29 10.80 -6.08
C ASP A 47 -0.27 10.07 -4.73
N ALA A 48 -1.41 9.99 -4.05
CA ALA A 48 -1.53 9.30 -2.77
C ALA A 48 -1.29 7.78 -2.93
N LEU A 49 -1.87 7.17 -3.96
CA LEU A 49 -1.66 5.76 -4.28
C LEU A 49 -0.20 5.48 -4.67
N ILE A 50 0.42 6.34 -5.48
CA ILE A 50 1.84 6.20 -5.85
C ILE A 50 2.72 6.28 -4.59
N LYS A 51 2.47 7.23 -3.68
CA LYS A 51 3.21 7.32 -2.42
C LYS A 51 3.03 6.08 -1.55
N LEU A 52 1.79 5.60 -1.41
CA LEU A 52 1.49 4.39 -0.65
C LEU A 52 2.26 3.18 -1.18
N LEU A 53 2.20 2.95 -2.49
CA LEU A 53 2.81 1.79 -3.14
C LEU A 53 4.35 1.87 -3.15
N ASN A 54 4.92 3.07 -3.30
CA ASN A 54 6.37 3.26 -3.23
C ASN A 54 6.93 3.06 -1.81
N ASN A 55 6.12 3.27 -0.78
CA ASN A 55 6.52 3.07 0.61
C ASN A 55 6.47 1.60 1.06
N ILE A 56 5.95 0.69 0.22
CA ILE A 56 6.03 -0.74 0.52
C ILE A 56 7.52 -1.15 0.53
N PRO A 57 8.03 -1.72 1.64
CA PRO A 57 9.41 -2.18 1.71
C PRO A 57 9.71 -3.23 0.65
N GLU A 58 11.00 -3.41 0.34
CA GLU A 58 11.42 -4.46 -0.58
C GLU A 58 11.11 -5.86 -0.04
N PRO A 59 10.87 -6.86 -0.90
CA PRO A 59 10.46 -8.20 -0.47
C PRO A 59 11.40 -8.89 0.52
N ASP A 60 12.70 -8.66 0.39
CA ASP A 60 13.73 -9.16 1.33
C ASP A 60 13.60 -8.50 2.70
N VAL A 61 13.37 -7.19 2.76
CA VAL A 61 13.11 -6.44 3.99
C VAL A 61 11.84 -6.95 4.68
N LEU A 62 10.75 -7.13 3.92
CA LEU A 62 9.49 -7.68 4.44
C LEU A 62 9.69 -9.08 5.05
N ARG A 63 10.41 -9.97 4.38
CA ARG A 63 10.72 -11.31 4.90
C ARG A 63 11.44 -11.25 6.24
N GLU A 64 12.44 -10.37 6.38
CA GLU A 64 13.17 -10.23 7.64
C GLU A 64 12.31 -9.61 8.75
N MET A 65 11.46 -8.62 8.43
CA MET A 65 10.50 -8.04 9.38
C MET A 65 9.52 -9.09 9.90
N TYR A 66 8.99 -9.94 9.03
CA TYR A 66 8.05 -11.00 9.41
C TYR A 66 8.70 -12.13 10.20
N LYS A 67 9.97 -12.48 9.90
CA LYS A 67 10.72 -13.43 10.72
C LYS A 67 10.89 -12.90 12.15
N LYS A 68 11.26 -11.63 12.33
CA LYS A 68 11.40 -11.00 13.65
C LYS A 68 10.08 -10.99 14.42
N LYS A 69 8.98 -10.56 13.79
CA LYS A 69 7.64 -10.59 14.41
C LYS A 69 7.22 -11.98 14.92
N ARG A 70 7.63 -13.06 14.26
CA ARG A 70 7.35 -14.44 14.69
C ARG A 70 8.23 -14.93 15.83
N GLN A 71 9.39 -14.33 16.05
CA GLN A 71 10.29 -14.66 17.16
C GLN A 71 9.93 -13.89 18.43
N GLU A 72 9.23 -12.76 18.29
CA GLU A 72 8.77 -11.89 19.38
C GLU A 72 7.38 -12.26 19.94
N ASN A 73 6.64 -13.12 19.24
CA ASN A 73 5.33 -13.67 19.64
C ASN A 73 5.44 -15.13 20.09
#